data_AF-A0A8S2Y0U7-F1
#
_entry.id   AF-A0A8S2Y0U7-F1
#
_cell.length_a   1.000
_cell.length_b   1.000
_cell.length_c   1.000
_cell.angle_alpha   90.00
_cell.angle_beta   90.00
_cell.angle_gamma   90.00
#
_symmetry.space_group_name_H-M   'P 1'
#
loop_
_entity.id
_entity.type
_entity.pdbx_description
1 polymer ?
#
loop_
_entity_poly.entity_id
_entity_poly.type
_entity_poly.pdbx_seq_one_letter_code
_entity_poly.pdbx_strand_id
1 'polypeptide(L)' 'MVGICQGAFDKTIPYTKERKQFGQRIFDFQGMQHQIASLATEIEAARLLTYNAARLRDAKLP' A
#
# COMPACT_ATOMS: atom_id res chain seq x y z
N MET A 1 -0.91 -10.60 7.09
CA MET A 1 0.09 -9.52 6.90
C MET A 1 -0.48 -8.21 6.34
N VAL A 2 -1.63 -8.20 5.64
CA VAL A 2 -2.25 -6.99 5.03
C VAL A 2 -2.33 -5.78 5.99
N GLY A 3 -2.77 -5.99 7.24
CA GLY A 3 -2.89 -4.90 8.21
C GLY A 3 -1.57 -4.23 8.58
N ILE A 4 -0.47 -5.00 8.69
CA ILE A 4 0.86 -4.45 8.96
C ILE A 4 1.36 -3.64 7.77
N CYS A 5 1.20 -4.17 6.55
CA CYS A 5 1.57 -3.47 5.32
C CYS A 5 0.81 -2.15 5.17
N GLN A 6 -0.50 -2.15 5.40
CA GLN A 6 -1.31 -0.93 5.37
C GLN A 6 -0.85 0.07 6.44
N GLY A 7 -0.67 -0.36 7.69
CA GLY A 7 -0.23 0.51 8.77
C GLY A 7 1.14 1.14 8.51
N ALA A 8 2.08 0.38 7.95
CA ALA A 8 3.38 0.90 7.54
C ALA A 8 3.22 1.94 6.42
N PHE A 9 2.44 1.61 5.38
CA PHE A 9 2.17 2.50 4.25
C PHE A 9 1.54 3.83 4.70
N ASP A 10 0.53 3.78 5.56
CA ASP A 10 -0.18 4.95 6.09
C ASP A 10 0.73 5.87 6.92
N LYS A 11 1.77 5.33 7.56
CA LYS A 11 2.77 6.13 8.28
C LYS A 11 3.86 6.67 7.36
N THR A 12 4.22 5.93 6.31
CA THR A 12 5.27 6.35 5.37
C THR A 12 4.81 7.46 4.44
N ILE A 13 3.57 7.44 3.94
CA ILE A 13 3.09 8.43 2.97
C ILE A 13 3.15 9.88 3.49
N PRO A 14 2.65 10.21 4.70
CA PRO A 14 2.79 11.55 5.27
C PRO A 14 4.25 12.02 5.33
N TYR A 15 5.15 11.15 5.81
CA TYR A 15 6.58 11.47 5.88
C TYR A 15 7.17 11.79 4.51
N THR A 16 6.80 11.03 3.47
CA THR A 16 7.29 11.32 2.11
C THR A 16 6.84 12.67 1.55
N LYS A 17 5.69 13.18 2.00
CA LYS A 17 5.16 14.49 1.62
C LYS A 17 5.77 15.64 2.43
N GLU A 18 6.32 15.36 3.60
CA GLU A 18 6.96 16.37 4.47
C GLU A 18 8.46 16.49 4.19
N ARG A 19 9.15 15.36 4.02
CA ARG A 19 10.60 15.30 3.83
C ARG A 19 11.00 15.88 2.47
N LYS A 20 11.93 16.84 2.48
CA LYS A 20 12.52 17.44 1.27
C LYS A 20 14.00 17.09 1.10
N GLN A 21 14.40 16.75 -0.11
CA GLN A 21 15.79 16.56 -0.54
C GLN A 21 15.96 17.02 -1.99
N PHE A 22 17.16 17.49 -2.32
CA PHE A 22 17.47 18.01 -3.66
C PHE A 22 16.47 19.06 -4.16
N GLY A 23 15.99 19.92 -3.25
CA GLY A 23 15.08 21.03 -3.56
C GLY A 23 13.59 20.71 -3.65
N GLN A 24 13.16 19.44 -3.54
CA GLN A 24 11.74 19.06 -3.62
C GLN A 24 11.36 17.99 -2.59
N ARG A 25 10.06 17.67 -2.43
CA ARG A 25 9.66 16.60 -1.51
C ARG A 25 10.09 15.25 -2.07
N ILE A 26 10.41 14.30 -1.20
CA ILE A 26 10.79 12.96 -1.66
C ILE A 26 9.64 12.25 -2.40
N PHE A 27 8.39 12.63 -2.11
CA PHE A 27 7.21 12.18 -2.85
C PHE A 27 7.14 12.70 -4.30
N ASP A 28 7.81 13.82 -4.63
CA ASP A 28 7.72 14.43 -5.96
C ASP A 28 8.66 13.77 -6.99
N PHE A 29 9.58 12.91 -6.55
CA PHE A 29 10.43 12.13 -7.47
C PHE A 29 9.60 11.01 -8.12
N GLN A 30 9.52 11.01 -9.46
CA GLN A 30 8.77 10.01 -10.22
C GLN A 30 9.14 8.57 -9.85
N GLY A 31 10.43 8.28 -9.63
CA GLY A 31 10.87 6.95 -9.21
C GLY A 31 10.28 6.51 -7.87
N MET A 32 10.14 7.43 -6.92
CA MET A 32 9.45 7.17 -5.64
C MET A 32 7.96 6.98 -5.84
N GLN A 33 7.33 7.77 -6.71
CA GLN A 33 5.90 7.64 -7.02
C GLN A 33 5.56 6.29 -7.63
N HIS A 34 6.39 5.77 -8.53
CA HIS A 34 6.21 4.43 -9.10
C HIS A 34 6.26 3.35 -8.01
N GLN A 35 7.25 3.40 -7.11
CA GLN A 35 7.35 2.44 -6.00
C GLN A 35 6.14 2.50 -5.07
N ILE A 36 5.70 3.72 -4.72
CA ILE A 36 4.52 3.94 -3.88
C ILE A 36 3.25 3.41 -4.54
N ALA A 37 3.06 3.67 -5.84
CA ALA A 37 1.89 3.22 -6.59
C ALA A 37 1.84 1.69 -6.71
N SER A 38 2.97 1.04 -6.97
CA SER A 38 3.06 -0.42 -7.00
C SER A 38 2.73 -1.03 -5.64
N LEU A 39 3.31 -0.51 -4.55
CA LEU A 39 3.01 -0.98 -3.20
C LEU A 39 1.54 -0.80 -2.83
N ALA A 40 0.93 0.34 -3.16
CA ALA A 40 -0.49 0.55 -2.94
C ALA A 40 -1.34 -0.49 -3.67
N THR A 41 -0.99 -0.78 -4.93
CA THR A 41 -1.69 -1.78 -5.76
C THR A 41 -1.58 -3.17 -5.15
N GLU A 42 -0.40 -3.58 -4.69
CA GLU A 42 -0.17 -4.87 -4.06
C GLU A 42 -0.92 -5.02 -2.74
N ILE A 43 -0.97 -3.97 -1.91
CA ILE A 43 -1.71 -3.99 -0.65
C ILE A 43 -3.21 -4.14 -0.91
N GLU A 44 -3.77 -3.41 -1.88
CA GLU A 44 -5.18 -3.56 -2.26
C GLU A 44 -5.48 -4.95 -2.81
N ALA A 45 -4.63 -5.47 -3.70
CA ALA A 45 -4.77 -6.83 -4.23
C ALA A 45 -4.75 -7.87 -3.10
N ALA A 46 -3.81 -7.77 -2.16
CA ALA A 46 -3.72 -8.67 -1.02
C ALA A 46 -4.95 -8.60 -0.11
N ARG A 47 -5.51 -7.40 0.10
CA ARG A 47 -6.75 -7.20 0.86
C ARG A 47 -7.93 -7.89 0.16
N LEU A 48 -8.11 -7.64 -1.14
CA LEU A 48 -9.19 -8.22 -1.92
C LEU A 48 -9.10 -9.75 -1.95
N LEU A 49 -7.91 -10.31 -2.18
CA LEU A 49 -7.69 -11.75 -2.13
C LEU A 49 -8.04 -12.34 -0.76
N THR A 50 -7.60 -11.69 0.31
CA THR A 50 -7.87 -12.16 1.68
C THR A 50 -9.37 -12.15 1.98
N TYR A 51 -10.07 -11.08 1.65
CA TYR A 51 -11.51 -10.99 1.89
C TYR A 51 -12.31 -11.90 0.96
N ASN A 52 -11.89 -12.08 -0.28
CA ASN A 52 -12.53 -13.02 -1.18
C ASN A 52 -12.40 -14.46 -0.68
N ALA A 53 -11.19 -14.86 -0.25
CA ALA A 53 -10.97 -16.18 0.34
C ALA A 53 -11.82 -16.40 1.61
N ALA A 54 -11.93 -15.38 2.48
CA ALA A 54 -12.81 -15.45 3.65
C ALA A 54 -14.29 -15.62 3.25
N ARG A 55 -14.76 -14.86 2.26
CA ARG A 55 -16.14 -14.96 1.75
C ARG A 55 -16.44 -16.32 1.14
N LEU A 56 -15.51 -16.89 0.36
CA LEU A 56 -15.66 -18.23 -0.22
C LEU A 56 -15.76 -19.27 0.88
N ARG A 57 -14.87 -19.21 1.88
CA ARG A 57 -14.91 -20.07 3.07
C ARG A 57 -16.25 -19.97 3.80
N ASP A 58 -16.74 -18.76 4.05
CA ASP A 58 -18.02 -18.55 4.75
C ASP A 58 -19.21 -19.08 3.94
N ALA A 59 -19.14 -19.00 2.60
CA ALA A 59 -20.10 -19.59 1.68
C ALA A 59 -19.93 -21.11 1.50
N LYS A 60 -18.96 -21.75 2.15
CA LYS A 60 -18.56 -23.16 1.95
C LYS A 60 -18.20 -23.49 0.50
N LEU A 61 -17.73 -22.49 -0.22
CA LEU A 61 -17.19 -22.60 -1.58
C LEU A 61 -15.66 -22.74 -1.48
N PRO A 62 -15.02 -23.43 -2.44
CA PRO A 62 -13.56 -23.52 -2.51
C PRO A 62 -12.89 -22.16 -2.68
#